data_AF-A0A960MD58-F1
#
_entry.id   AF-A0A960MD58-F1
#
_cell.length_a   1.000
_cell.length_b   1.000
_cell.length_c   1.000
_cell.angle_alpha   90.00
_cell.angle_beta   90.00
_cell.angle_gamma   90.00
#
_symmetry.space_group_name_H-M   'P 1'
#
loop_
_entity.id
_entity.type
_entity.pdbx_description
1 polymer ?
#
loop_
_entity_poly.entity_id
_entity_poly.type
_entity_poly.pdbx_seq_one_letter_code
_entity_poly.pdbx_strand_id
1 'polypeptide(L)'
;MKILPFASVILCLSSISAVRAAEPIPDDHKVNGFAIGCQAYTFNRFTTFEAIEKTAAAGGKVIEFYPGQRLSPQEPDTKWDHNASPETVAKVKAKLKEHGLIAVAYGVVGLSKDEAECRKVFEFAKTMGIRVINTESVDAIDTFEKLVKEYDIKVGFHDHPKREKDPNYKM
;
A
#
# COMPACT_ATOMS: atom_id res chain seq x y z
N MET A 1 20.25 3.29 -64.78
CA MET A 1 19.08 3.29 -63.88
C MET A 1 19.48 2.53 -62.61
N LYS A 2 19.81 3.24 -61.52
CA LYS A 2 20.30 2.62 -60.27
C LYS A 2 19.13 2.43 -59.32
N ILE A 3 18.92 1.19 -58.87
CA ILE A 3 17.87 0.79 -57.94
C ILE A 3 18.39 1.05 -56.51
N LEU A 4 17.68 1.86 -55.73
CA LEU A 4 17.96 2.10 -54.30
C LEU A 4 17.42 0.93 -53.46
N PRO A 5 18.12 0.49 -52.40
CA PRO A 5 17.61 -0.55 -51.52
C PRO A 5 16.61 0.06 -50.50
N PHE A 6 15.50 -0.63 -50.29
CA PHE A 6 14.58 -0.37 -49.19
C PHE A 6 15.26 -0.69 -47.85
N ALA A 7 15.47 0.32 -47.01
CA ALA A 7 15.85 0.13 -45.62
C ALA A 7 14.57 -0.08 -44.79
N SER A 8 14.37 -1.28 -44.27
CA SER A 8 13.32 -1.55 -43.29
C SER A 8 13.67 -0.91 -41.96
N VAL A 9 12.90 0.11 -41.57
CA VAL A 9 12.93 0.69 -40.23
C VAL A 9 12.13 -0.22 -39.30
N ILE A 10 12.80 -0.90 -38.37
CA ILE A 10 12.15 -1.60 -37.26
C ILE A 10 11.81 -0.57 -36.20
N LEU A 11 10.51 -0.23 -36.09
CA LEU A 11 9.99 0.62 -35.04
C LEU A 11 9.82 -0.20 -33.76
N CYS A 12 10.79 -0.13 -32.85
CA CYS A 12 10.61 -0.64 -31.48
C CYS A 12 9.55 0.24 -30.79
N LEU A 13 8.30 -0.22 -30.75
CA LEU A 13 7.29 0.31 -29.83
C LEU A 13 7.70 -0.08 -28.41
N SER A 14 8.40 0.81 -27.72
CA SER A 14 8.49 0.78 -26.27
C SER A 14 7.08 0.99 -25.72
N SER A 15 6.42 -0.09 -25.33
CA SER A 15 5.22 -0.04 -24.52
C SER A 15 5.58 0.63 -23.19
N ILE A 16 5.33 1.93 -23.09
CA ILE A 16 5.22 2.62 -21.82
C ILE A 16 4.02 1.99 -21.14
N SER A 17 4.25 0.95 -20.34
CA SER A 17 3.26 0.44 -19.41
C SER A 17 2.95 1.58 -18.46
N ALA A 18 1.89 2.34 -18.75
CA ALA A 18 1.32 3.25 -17.79
C ALA A 18 1.10 2.46 -16.51
N VAL A 19 1.77 2.86 -15.43
CA VAL A 19 1.57 2.27 -14.12
C VAL A 19 0.11 2.54 -13.78
N ARG A 20 -0.72 1.50 -13.90
CA ARG A 20 -2.15 1.61 -13.66
C ARG A 20 -2.38 1.75 -12.16
N ALA A 21 -3.32 2.63 -11.81
CA ALA A 21 -3.97 2.67 -10.51
C ALA A 21 -4.23 1.26 -9.97
N ALA A 22 -4.26 1.13 -8.65
CA ALA A 22 -4.92 -0.01 -8.06
C ALA A 22 -6.35 -0.10 -8.63
N GLU A 23 -6.70 -1.28 -9.16
CA GLU A 23 -8.01 -1.53 -9.75
C GLU A 23 -9.12 -1.13 -8.76
N PRO A 24 -10.30 -0.70 -9.25
CA PRO A 24 -11.43 -0.40 -8.39
C PRO A 24 -11.68 -1.53 -7.40
N ILE A 25 -12.08 -1.20 -6.17
CA ILE A 25 -12.47 -2.23 -5.20
C ILE A 25 -13.55 -3.09 -5.84
N PRO A 26 -13.36 -4.41 -5.91
CA PRO A 26 -14.38 -5.32 -6.39
C PRO A 26 -15.68 -5.20 -5.57
N ASP A 27 -16.84 -5.29 -6.22
CA ASP A 27 -18.13 -5.07 -5.54
C ASP A 27 -18.43 -6.11 -4.44
N ASP A 28 -17.87 -7.32 -4.55
CA ASP A 28 -17.92 -8.37 -3.53
C ASP A 28 -17.11 -8.03 -2.26
N HIS A 29 -16.24 -7.01 -2.34
CA HIS A 29 -15.51 -6.44 -1.20
C HIS A 29 -16.16 -5.16 -0.67
N LYS A 30 -17.40 -4.86 -1.09
CA LYS A 30 -18.20 -3.73 -0.61
C LYS A 30 -19.45 -4.22 0.11
N VAL A 31 -19.89 -3.43 1.07
CA VAL A 31 -21.15 -3.57 1.81
C VAL A 31 -21.94 -2.29 1.55
N ASN A 32 -23.07 -2.41 0.84
CA ASN A 32 -23.91 -1.26 0.42
C ASN A 32 -23.11 -0.14 -0.27
N GLY A 33 -22.15 -0.51 -1.13
CA GLY A 33 -21.30 0.43 -1.86
C GLY A 33 -20.06 0.92 -1.10
N PHE A 34 -19.92 0.61 0.19
CA PHE A 34 -18.77 0.99 1.01
C PHE A 34 -17.81 -0.17 1.19
N ALA A 35 -16.50 0.07 1.11
CA ALA A 35 -15.51 -0.91 1.55
C ALA A 35 -15.30 -0.77 3.05
N ILE A 36 -15.83 -1.73 3.81
CA ILE A 36 -15.83 -1.71 5.28
C ILE A 36 -14.84 -2.75 5.80
N GLY A 37 -14.01 -2.34 6.75
CA GLY A 37 -12.90 -3.12 7.25
C GLY A 37 -12.33 -2.56 8.55
N CYS A 38 -11.32 -3.24 9.09
CA CYS A 38 -10.57 -2.75 10.24
C CYS A 38 -9.26 -2.11 9.80
N GLN A 39 -8.85 -1.07 10.52
CA GLN A 39 -7.45 -0.68 10.59
C GLN A 39 -6.76 -1.65 11.56
N ALA A 40 -5.71 -2.34 11.10
CA ALA A 40 -5.10 -3.48 11.80
C ALA A 40 -4.47 -3.14 13.16
N TYR A 41 -4.17 -1.87 13.44
CA TYR A 41 -3.73 -1.36 14.74
C TYR A 41 -4.80 -1.55 15.83
N THR A 42 -6.08 -1.67 15.45
CA THR A 42 -7.14 -2.16 16.36
C THR A 42 -6.74 -3.47 17.05
N PHE A 43 -5.96 -4.30 16.34
CA PHE A 43 -5.44 -5.58 16.81
C PHE A 43 -3.92 -5.55 17.05
N ASN A 44 -3.35 -4.42 17.47
CA ASN A 44 -1.89 -4.28 17.64
C ASN A 44 -1.24 -5.22 18.68
N ARG A 45 -2.05 -5.86 19.53
CA ARG A 45 -1.64 -6.90 20.49
C ARG A 45 -1.62 -8.31 19.89
N PHE A 46 -2.03 -8.43 18.63
CA PHE A 46 -2.07 -9.64 17.83
C PHE A 46 -1.17 -9.49 16.61
N THR A 47 -0.94 -10.61 15.94
CA THR A 47 -0.12 -10.68 14.71
C THR A 47 -0.90 -10.22 13.48
N THR A 48 -0.21 -9.96 12.37
CA THR A 48 -0.82 -9.60 11.08
C THR A 48 -1.82 -10.66 10.63
N PHE A 49 -1.49 -11.95 10.79
CA PHE A 49 -2.41 -13.04 10.42
C PHE A 49 -3.66 -13.05 11.28
N GLU A 50 -3.51 -12.91 12.60
CA GLU A 50 -4.65 -12.82 13.51
C GLU A 50 -5.49 -11.56 13.26
N ALA A 51 -4.88 -10.44 12.86
CA ALA A 51 -5.59 -9.22 12.50
C ALA A 51 -6.46 -9.42 11.24
N ILE A 52 -5.96 -10.15 10.23
CA ILE A 52 -6.73 -10.54 9.04
C ILE A 52 -7.92 -11.42 9.46
N GLU A 53 -7.67 -12.46 10.24
CA GLU A 53 -8.70 -13.39 10.74
C GLU A 53 -9.80 -12.67 11.53
N LYS A 54 -9.41 -11.77 12.44
CA LYS A 54 -10.36 -11.01 13.26
C LYS A 54 -11.14 -9.99 12.44
N THR A 55 -10.52 -9.37 11.45
CA THR A 55 -11.23 -8.48 10.51
C THR A 55 -12.31 -9.26 9.75
N ALA A 56 -11.98 -10.47 9.27
CA ALA A 56 -12.95 -11.36 8.63
C ALA A 56 -14.09 -11.74 9.58
N ALA A 57 -13.76 -12.15 10.80
CA ALA A 57 -14.73 -12.56 11.82
C ALA A 57 -15.67 -11.42 12.24
N ALA A 58 -15.20 -10.18 12.20
CA ALA A 58 -16.00 -8.98 12.44
C ALA A 58 -16.91 -8.58 11.24
N GLY A 59 -16.88 -9.34 10.14
CA GLY A 59 -17.66 -9.07 8.93
C GLY A 59 -17.00 -8.08 7.96
N GLY A 60 -15.74 -7.69 8.22
CA GLY A 60 -14.96 -6.83 7.33
C GLY A 60 -14.65 -7.51 6.01
N LYS A 61 -14.58 -6.71 4.94
CA LYS A 61 -14.22 -7.14 3.59
C LYS A 61 -12.88 -6.60 3.12
N VAL A 62 -12.37 -5.59 3.81
CA VAL A 62 -11.09 -4.97 3.51
C VAL A 62 -10.28 -4.76 4.78
N ILE A 63 -8.99 -4.47 4.64
CA ILE A 63 -8.12 -4.15 5.78
C ILE A 63 -7.16 -3.01 5.43
N GLU A 64 -6.87 -2.17 6.42
CA GLU A 64 -5.72 -1.25 6.38
C GLU A 64 -4.62 -1.81 7.28
N PHE A 65 -3.42 -1.99 6.72
CA PHE A 65 -2.26 -2.43 7.50
C PHE A 65 -1.45 -1.27 8.05
N TYR A 66 -0.69 -1.50 9.13
CA TYR A 66 0.28 -0.55 9.67
C TYR A 66 1.69 -1.17 9.71
N PRO A 67 2.76 -0.37 9.63
CA PRO A 67 4.14 -0.87 9.69
C PRO A 67 4.50 -1.49 11.04
N GLY A 68 5.24 -2.60 11.01
CA GLY A 68 5.94 -3.16 12.15
C GLY A 68 5.16 -4.19 12.97
N GLN A 69 3.94 -4.55 12.55
CA GLN A 69 3.18 -5.64 13.18
C GLN A 69 3.92 -6.98 12.99
N ARG A 70 3.94 -7.83 14.03
CA ARG A 70 4.53 -9.18 13.94
C ARG A 70 3.71 -10.05 12.99
N LEU A 71 4.36 -10.84 12.14
CA LEU A 71 3.68 -11.59 11.08
C LEU A 71 2.71 -12.65 11.62
N SER A 72 3.21 -13.56 12.45
CA SER A 72 2.44 -14.69 13.01
C SER A 72 3.07 -15.20 14.32
N PRO A 73 2.38 -16.07 15.08
CA PRO A 73 2.98 -16.73 16.24
C PRO A 73 4.17 -17.63 15.88
N GLN A 74 4.17 -18.21 14.67
CA GLN A 74 5.24 -19.09 14.16
C GLN A 74 6.44 -18.30 13.62
N GLU A 75 6.22 -17.05 13.18
CA GLU A 75 7.27 -16.15 12.67
C GLU A 75 7.27 -14.83 13.49
N PRO A 76 7.59 -14.91 14.79
CA PRO A 76 7.40 -13.80 15.73
C PRO A 76 8.37 -12.63 15.52
N ASP A 77 9.50 -12.87 14.87
CA ASP A 77 10.55 -11.88 14.61
C ASP A 77 10.40 -11.22 13.22
N THR A 78 9.55 -11.78 12.35
CA THR A 78 9.25 -11.20 11.04
C THR A 78 8.24 -10.07 11.21
N LYS A 79 8.64 -8.86 10.82
CA LYS A 79 7.76 -7.67 10.83
C LYS A 79 7.09 -7.50 9.48
N TRP A 80 5.82 -7.07 9.52
CA TRP A 80 5.05 -6.68 8.37
C TRP A 80 5.20 -5.18 8.12
N ASP A 81 5.97 -4.82 7.10
CA ASP A 81 6.11 -3.45 6.62
C ASP A 81 6.61 -3.44 5.16
N HIS A 82 6.86 -2.24 4.63
CA HIS A 82 7.30 -2.02 3.25
C HIS A 82 8.71 -2.58 2.92
N ASN A 83 9.41 -3.17 3.89
CA ASN A 83 10.66 -3.92 3.70
C ASN A 83 10.45 -5.44 3.75
N ALA A 84 9.19 -5.91 3.81
CA ALA A 84 8.88 -7.34 3.81
C ALA A 84 9.45 -8.04 2.57
N SER A 85 9.97 -9.25 2.77
CA SER A 85 10.48 -10.05 1.65
C SER A 85 9.35 -10.45 0.68
N PRO A 86 9.67 -10.79 -0.58
CA PRO A 86 8.68 -11.32 -1.51
C PRO A 86 7.92 -12.54 -0.99
N GLU A 87 8.59 -13.38 -0.19
CA GLU A 87 7.97 -14.53 0.48
C GLU A 87 6.94 -14.10 1.53
N THR A 88 7.29 -13.15 2.40
CA THR A 88 6.37 -12.61 3.41
C THR A 88 5.16 -11.93 2.75
N VAL A 89 5.38 -11.18 1.67
CA VAL A 89 4.29 -10.58 0.87
C VAL A 89 3.38 -11.66 0.30
N ALA A 90 3.93 -12.74 -0.25
CA ALA A 90 3.15 -13.86 -0.78
C ALA A 90 2.32 -14.55 0.32
N LYS A 91 2.89 -14.76 1.51
CA LYS A 91 2.19 -15.31 2.67
C LYS A 91 1.01 -14.42 3.10
N VAL A 92 1.20 -13.11 3.22
CA VAL A 92 0.12 -12.18 3.59
C VAL A 92 -0.97 -12.13 2.53
N LYS A 93 -0.62 -12.09 1.23
CA LYS A 93 -1.61 -12.18 0.14
C LYS A 93 -2.40 -13.48 0.17
N ALA A 94 -1.75 -14.61 0.46
CA ALA A 94 -2.43 -15.89 0.61
C ALA A 94 -3.42 -15.87 1.78
N LYS A 95 -3.01 -15.32 2.93
CA LYS A 95 -3.86 -15.19 4.12
C LYS A 95 -5.06 -14.27 3.90
N LEU A 96 -4.86 -13.14 3.21
CA LEU A 96 -5.95 -12.26 2.78
C LEU A 96 -6.96 -13.00 1.91
N LYS A 97 -6.47 -13.72 0.89
CA LYS A 97 -7.31 -14.50 -0.03
C LYS A 97 -8.09 -15.60 0.70
N GLU A 98 -7.44 -16.32 1.61
CA GLU A 98 -8.05 -17.37 2.45
C GLU A 98 -9.28 -16.85 3.21
N HIS A 99 -9.20 -15.60 3.69
CA HIS A 99 -10.27 -14.96 4.45
C HIS A 99 -11.16 -14.01 3.64
N GLY A 100 -11.02 -14.00 2.31
CA GLY A 100 -11.84 -13.17 1.41
C GLY A 100 -11.70 -11.66 1.68
N LEU A 101 -10.48 -11.21 2.02
CA LEU A 101 -10.15 -9.79 2.21
C LEU A 101 -9.16 -9.31 1.16
N ILE A 102 -9.15 -7.99 0.95
CA ILE A 102 -8.06 -7.28 0.28
C ILE A 102 -7.50 -6.16 1.17
N ALA A 103 -6.23 -5.85 0.99
CA ALA A 103 -5.63 -4.65 1.58
C ALA A 103 -6.01 -3.43 0.74
N VAL A 104 -6.52 -2.38 1.38
CA VAL A 104 -6.97 -1.16 0.67
C VAL A 104 -6.17 0.08 1.02
N ALA A 105 -5.58 0.10 2.21
CA ALA A 105 -4.77 1.18 2.71
C ALA A 105 -3.57 0.67 3.51
N TYR A 106 -2.56 1.52 3.66
CA TYR A 106 -1.41 1.26 4.51
C TYR A 106 -0.98 2.51 5.26
N GLY A 107 -0.88 2.41 6.59
CA GLY A 107 -0.46 3.49 7.45
C GLY A 107 -0.85 3.26 8.91
N VAL A 108 -0.55 4.19 9.81
CA VAL A 108 0.14 5.47 9.52
C VAL A 108 1.62 5.21 9.31
N VAL A 109 2.16 5.66 8.18
CA VAL A 109 3.58 5.45 7.81
C VAL A 109 4.24 6.79 7.53
N GLY A 110 5.48 6.96 7.97
CA GLY A 110 6.29 8.12 7.63
C GLY A 110 6.70 8.09 6.16
N LEU A 111 6.54 9.21 5.47
CA LEU A 111 7.07 9.43 4.13
C LEU A 111 8.27 10.37 4.21
N SER A 112 9.39 9.94 3.65
CA SER A 112 10.66 10.67 3.70
C SER A 112 10.75 11.73 2.61
N LYS A 113 11.55 12.79 2.86
CA LYS A 113 12.03 13.71 1.82
C LYS A 113 13.00 13.04 0.84
N ASP A 114 13.66 11.98 1.28
CA ASP A 114 14.43 11.10 0.39
C ASP A 114 13.46 10.30 -0.48
N GLU A 115 13.47 10.59 -1.78
CA GLU A 115 12.59 9.95 -2.76
C GLU A 115 12.81 8.43 -2.82
N ALA A 116 14.04 7.94 -2.65
CA ALA A 116 14.33 6.51 -2.73
C ALA A 116 13.68 5.74 -1.58
N GLU A 117 13.73 6.30 -0.37
CA GLU A 117 13.05 5.71 0.80
C GLU A 117 11.53 5.83 0.69
N CYS A 118 11.03 6.98 0.25
CA CYS A 118 9.59 7.18 0.01
C CYS A 118 9.05 6.19 -1.03
N ARG A 119 9.80 5.96 -2.11
CA ARG A 119 9.45 5.04 -3.20
C ARG A 119 9.29 3.59 -2.74
N LYS A 120 10.02 3.13 -1.73
CA LYS A 120 9.81 1.78 -1.16
C LYS A 120 8.38 1.59 -0.66
N VAL A 121 7.80 2.61 -0.04
CA VAL A 121 6.41 2.58 0.45
C VAL A 121 5.43 2.50 -0.71
N PHE A 122 5.64 3.27 -1.77
CA PHE A 122 4.80 3.25 -2.98
C PHE A 122 4.90 1.94 -3.76
N GLU A 123 6.10 1.37 -3.91
CA GLU A 123 6.28 0.06 -4.55
C GLU A 123 5.65 -1.08 -3.74
N PHE A 124 5.75 -1.03 -2.42
CA PHE A 124 5.05 -1.95 -1.54
C PHE A 124 3.53 -1.84 -1.70
N ALA A 125 3.00 -0.62 -1.68
CA ALA A 125 1.57 -0.36 -1.87
C ALA A 125 1.08 -0.88 -3.23
N LYS A 126 1.81 -0.59 -4.31
CA LYS A 126 1.54 -1.12 -5.66
C LYS A 126 1.56 -2.64 -5.68
N THR A 127 2.59 -3.25 -5.08
CA THR A 127 2.72 -4.72 -5.00
C THR A 127 1.51 -5.34 -4.32
N MET A 128 0.97 -4.71 -3.29
CA MET A 128 -0.21 -5.20 -2.56
C MET A 128 -1.55 -4.82 -3.19
N GLY A 129 -1.59 -3.98 -4.22
CA GLY A 129 -2.83 -3.42 -4.78
C GLY A 129 -3.50 -2.39 -3.86
N ILE A 130 -2.72 -1.78 -2.95
CA ILE A 130 -3.18 -0.74 -2.03
C ILE A 130 -3.43 0.56 -2.80
N ARG A 131 -4.48 1.29 -2.40
CA ARG A 131 -4.94 2.49 -3.11
C ARG A 131 -4.65 3.79 -2.36
N VAL A 132 -4.42 3.69 -1.05
CA VAL A 132 -4.22 4.84 -0.15
C VAL A 132 -3.05 4.54 0.80
N ILE A 133 -2.10 5.45 0.88
CA ILE A 133 -1.06 5.46 1.91
C ILE A 133 -1.45 6.54 2.91
N ASN A 134 -1.63 6.19 4.18
CA ASN A 134 -1.96 7.15 5.24
C ASN A 134 -0.67 7.58 5.96
N THR A 135 -0.48 8.90 6.13
CA THR A 135 0.75 9.49 6.67
C THR A 135 0.48 10.69 7.57
N GLU A 136 1.48 11.05 8.36
CA GLU A 136 1.57 12.30 9.12
C GLU A 136 2.67 13.24 8.60
N SER A 137 3.34 12.86 7.50
CA SER A 137 4.51 13.58 6.96
C SER A 137 4.11 14.83 6.18
N VAL A 138 3.83 15.93 6.88
CA VAL A 138 3.49 17.22 6.24
C VAL A 138 4.66 17.89 5.53
N ASP A 139 5.90 17.50 5.83
CA ASP A 139 7.10 18.15 5.30
C ASP A 139 7.66 17.47 4.04
N ALA A 140 7.11 16.32 3.64
CA ALA A 140 7.54 15.55 2.48
C ALA A 140 6.57 15.64 1.27
N ILE A 141 5.62 16.59 1.30
CA ILE A 141 4.58 16.73 0.27
C ILE A 141 5.18 16.82 -1.14
N ASP A 142 6.19 17.68 -1.34
CA ASP A 142 6.84 17.85 -2.65
C ASP A 142 7.50 16.57 -3.17
N THR A 143 7.93 15.67 -2.26
CA THR A 143 8.52 14.38 -2.61
C THR A 143 7.42 13.41 -3.03
N PHE A 144 6.41 13.19 -2.18
CA PHE A 144 5.40 12.17 -2.47
C PHE A 144 4.34 12.62 -3.48
N GLU A 145 4.12 13.92 -3.72
CA GLU A 145 3.18 14.39 -4.75
C GLU A 145 3.56 13.85 -6.15
N LYS A 146 4.87 13.79 -6.43
CA LYS A 146 5.39 13.19 -7.67
C LYS A 146 5.07 11.69 -7.73
N LEU A 147 5.25 10.98 -6.63
CA LEU A 147 4.99 9.54 -6.53
C LEU A 147 3.49 9.23 -6.58
N VAL A 148 2.63 10.08 -6.02
CA VAL A 148 1.17 9.98 -6.16
C VAL A 148 0.79 9.98 -7.65
N LYS A 149 1.37 10.88 -8.46
CA LYS A 149 1.13 10.94 -9.90
C LYS A 149 1.72 9.75 -10.65
N GLU A 150 2.93 9.32 -10.27
CA GLU A 150 3.64 8.23 -10.94
C GLU A 150 2.98 6.86 -10.70
N TYR A 151 2.57 6.59 -9.47
CA TYR A 151 2.00 5.30 -9.06
C TYR A 151 0.48 5.25 -9.11
N ASP A 152 -0.17 6.42 -9.22
CA ASP A 152 -1.62 6.57 -9.08
C ASP A 152 -2.16 5.96 -7.76
N ILE A 153 -1.43 6.27 -6.67
CA ILE A 153 -1.76 5.87 -5.30
C ILE A 153 -2.02 7.15 -4.50
N LYS A 154 -3.17 7.21 -3.82
CA LYS A 154 -3.55 8.39 -3.02
C LYS A 154 -2.73 8.44 -1.73
N VAL A 155 -2.48 9.65 -1.24
CA VAL A 155 -1.96 9.86 0.11
C VAL A 155 -3.06 10.48 0.96
N GLY A 156 -3.37 9.84 2.09
CA GLY A 156 -4.27 10.33 3.12
C GLY A 156 -3.48 10.90 4.30
N PHE A 157 -3.96 12.00 4.87
CA PHE A 157 -3.41 12.57 6.08
C PHE A 157 -4.19 12.06 7.29
N HIS A 158 -3.46 11.48 8.24
CA HIS A 158 -4.02 11.03 9.52
C HIS A 158 -3.75 12.10 10.59
N ASP A 159 -4.79 12.69 11.15
CA ASP A 159 -4.68 13.69 12.22
C ASP A 159 -4.88 13.08 13.60
N HIS A 160 -4.26 13.72 14.60
CA HIS A 160 -4.40 13.37 16.01
C HIS A 160 -4.97 14.56 16.80
N PRO A 161 -5.61 14.31 17.96
CA PRO A 161 -5.98 15.39 18.86
C PRO A 161 -4.77 16.26 19.19
N LYS A 162 -4.96 17.59 19.16
CA LYS A 162 -3.89 18.54 19.42
C LYS A 162 -3.16 18.24 20.73
N ARG A 163 -1.83 18.14 20.64
CA ARG A 163 -0.95 17.91 21.79
C ARG A 163 -0.27 19.22 22.17
N GLU A 164 -0.91 20.01 23.03
CA GLU A 164 -0.48 21.38 23.36
C GLU A 164 0.98 21.51 23.83
N LYS A 165 1.53 20.47 24.46
CA LYS A 165 2.88 20.46 25.02
C LYS A 165 3.92 19.82 24.09
N ASP A 166 3.52 19.36 22.91
CA ASP A 166 4.41 18.71 21.96
C ASP A 166 4.83 19.71 20.87
N PRO A 167 6.06 20.26 20.92
CA PRO A 167 6.53 21.21 19.89
C PRO A 167 6.65 20.56 18.51
N ASN A 168 6.63 19.22 18.45
CA ASN A 168 6.70 18.46 17.21
C ASN A 168 5.33 18.09 16.66
N TYR A 169 4.22 18.43 17.34
CA TYR A 169 2.87 18.23 16.80
C TYR A 169 2.71 19.03 15.50
N LYS A 170 2.41 18.33 14.41
CA LYS A 170 2.16 18.91 13.09
C LYS A 170 0.72 18.74 12.62
N MET A 171 0.04 17.72 13.12
CA MET A 171 -1.31 17.30 12.77
C MET A 171 -1.81 16.26 13.76
#